data_AF-A0A417C8S6-F1
#
_entry.id   AF-A0A417C8S6-F1
#
_cell.length_a   1.000
_cell.length_b   1.000
_cell.length_c   1.000
_cell.angle_alpha   90.00
_cell.angle_beta   90.00
_cell.angle_gamma   90.00
#
_symmetry.space_group_name_H-M   'P 1'
#
loop_
_entity.id
_entity.type
_entity.pdbx_description
1 polymer ?
#
loop_
_entity_poly.entity_id
_entity_poly.type
_entity_poly.pdbx_seq_one_letter_code
_entity_poly.pdbx_strand_id
1 'polypeptide(L)' 'AKAGLVNLKGHRTVGGMRASIYNAMPKAGVEALVAFMKKFEEENA' A
#
# COMPACT_ATOMS: atom_id res chain seq x y z
N ALA A 1 11.82 2.18 1.89
CA ALA A 1 10.47 2.17 2.48
C ALA A 1 10.51 1.36 3.78
N LYS A 2 10.05 1.91 4.90
CA LYS A 2 10.19 1.30 6.24
C LYS A 2 9.45 -0.04 6.39
N ALA A 3 8.39 -0.27 5.61
CA ALA A 3 7.57 -1.48 5.60
C ALA A 3 7.72 -2.33 4.31
N GLY A 4 8.73 -2.08 3.48
CA GLY A 4 8.93 -2.79 2.21
C GLY A 4 7.91 -2.48 1.10
N LEU A 5 6.84 -1.73 1.39
CA LEU A 5 5.85 -1.29 0.41
C LEU A 5 6.37 -0.09 -0.38
N VAL A 6 6.50 -0.24 -1.70
CA VAL A 6 7.03 0.78 -2.62
C VAL A 6 6.00 1.19 -3.66
N ASN A 7 6.18 2.36 -4.28
CA ASN A 7 5.36 2.86 -5.39
C ASN A 7 3.86 3.03 -5.09
N LEU A 8 3.50 3.31 -3.83
CA LEU A 8 2.11 3.55 -3.42
C LEU A 8 1.62 4.98 -3.66
N LYS A 9 2.51 5.92 -3.99
CA LYS A 9 2.13 7.32 -4.27
C LYS A 9 1.19 7.35 -5.49
N GLY A 10 0.04 7.99 -5.35
CA GLY A 10 -0.93 8.14 -6.42
C GLY A 10 -0.41 8.95 -7.61
N HIS A 11 -1.14 8.89 -8.72
CA HIS A 11 -0.77 9.62 -9.93
C HIS A 11 -0.74 11.13 -9.68
N ARG A 12 0.22 11.83 -10.30
CA ARG A 12 0.49 13.26 -10.07
C ARG A 12 -0.76 14.16 -10.15
N THR A 13 -1.69 13.86 -11.05
CA THR A 13 -2.90 14.67 -11.27
C THR A 13 -4.03 14.39 -10.27
N VAL A 14 -4.03 13.25 -9.60
CA VAL A 14 -5.10 12.84 -8.67
C VAL A 14 -4.64 12.93 -7.21
N GLY A 15 -3.33 12.83 -6.96
CA GLY A 15 -2.79 12.77 -5.60
C GLY A 15 -3.16 11.46 -4.90
N GLY A 16 -3.21 11.49 -3.56
CA GLY A 16 -3.56 10.33 -2.75
C GLY A 16 -2.59 9.15 -2.88
N MET A 17 -3.12 7.94 -2.68
CA MET A 17 -2.40 6.68 -2.74
C MET A 17 -3.04 5.73 -3.76
N ARG A 18 -2.24 4.86 -4.37
CA ARG A 18 -2.70 3.82 -5.29
C ARG A 18 -1.83 2.57 -5.17
N ALA A 19 -2.46 1.42 -4.97
CA ALA A 19 -1.80 0.12 -5.06
C ALA A 19 -2.08 -0.53 -6.42
N SER A 20 -1.03 -0.89 -7.16
CA SER A 20 -1.13 -1.59 -8.44
C SER A 20 -0.97 -3.10 -8.23
N ILE A 21 -2.02 -3.87 -8.51
CA ILE A 21 -2.12 -5.32 -8.24
C ILE A 21 -2.20 -6.13 -9.54
N TYR A 22 -1.14 -6.09 -10.35
CA TYR A 22 -1.06 -6.85 -11.60
C TYR A 22 -0.84 -8.35 -11.35
N ASN A 23 -0.89 -9.19 -12.40
CA ASN A 23 -0.73 -10.65 -12.32
C ASN A 23 0.53 -11.11 -11.55
N ALA A 24 1.63 -10.36 -11.63
CA ALA A 24 2.87 -10.68 -10.92
C ALA A 24 2.86 -10.33 -9.43
N MET A 25 1.82 -9.64 -8.94
CA MET A 25 1.69 -9.31 -7.52
C MET A 25 1.19 -10.54 -6.75
N PRO A 26 2.00 -11.14 -5.86
CA PRO A 26 1.56 -12.29 -5.08
C PRO A 26 0.53 -11.86 -4.03
N LYS A 27 -0.36 -12.78 -3.65
CA LYS A 27 -1.35 -12.58 -2.58
C LYS A 27 -0.72 -12.08 -1.28
N ALA A 28 0.44 -12.64 -0.92
CA ALA A 28 1.20 -12.24 0.28
C ALA A 28 1.57 -10.74 0.29
N GLY A 29 1.82 -10.14 -0.89
CA GLY A 29 2.07 -8.70 -0.99
C GLY A 29 0.83 -7.86 -0.69
N VAL A 30 -0.35 -8.33 -1.11
CA VAL A 30 -1.63 -7.68 -0.81
C VAL A 30 -1.97 -7.82 0.68
N GLU A 31 -1.74 -8.98 1.26
CA GLU A 31 -1.94 -9.22 2.71
C GLU A 31 -1.04 -8.31 3.55
N ALA A 32 0.23 -8.14 3.16
CA ALA A 32 1.16 -7.21 3.81
C ALA A 32 0.69 -5.75 3.71
N LEU A 33 0.13 -5.34 2.56
CA LEU A 33 -0.47 -4.02 2.40
C LEU A 33 -1.66 -3.81 3.34
N VAL A 34 -2.58 -4.78 3.42
CA VAL A 34 -3.75 -4.70 4.32
C VAL A 34 -3.33 -4.63 5.78
N ALA A 35 -2.37 -5.45 6.20
CA ALA A 35 -1.85 -5.43 7.57
C ALA A 35 -1.21 -4.06 7.90
N PHE A 36 -0.45 -3.50 6.95
CA PHE A 36 0.11 -2.16 7.10
C PHE A 36 -0.99 -1.09 7.22
N MET A 37 -2.03 -1.14 6.39
CA MET A 37 -3.12 -0.15 6.41
C MET A 37 -3.87 -0.15 7.74
N LYS A 38 -4.20 -1.34 8.29
CA LYS A 38 -4.86 -1.45 9.60
C LYS A 38 -3.99 -0.88 10.72
N LYS A 39 -2.71 -1.27 10.76
CA LYS A 39 -1.77 -0.74 11.73
C LYS A 39 -1.60 0.78 11.62
N PHE A 40 -1.52 1.30 10.39
CA PHE A 40 -1.40 2.73 10.15
C PHE A 40 -2.65 3.48 10.64
N GLU A 41 -3.84 2.96 10.38
CA GLU A 41 -5.10 3.53 10.90
C GLU A 41 -5.12 3.57 12.42
N GLU A 42 -4.76 2.46 13.09
CA GLU A 42 -4.68 2.38 14.56
C GLU A 42 -3.66 3.37 15.16
N GLU A 43 -2.50 3.52 14.54
CA GLU A 43 -1.43 4.42 15.02
C GLU A 43 -1.71 5.91 14.77
N ASN A 44 -2.68 6.24 13.89
CA ASN A 44 -2.96 7.62 13.47
C ASN A 44 -4.44 8.03 13.70
N ALA A 45 -5.18 7.26 14.50
CA ALA A 45 -6.48 7.64 15.04
C ALA A 45 -6.33 8.70 16.15
#